data_AF-A0A2H3STX3-F1
#
_entry.id   AF-A0A2H3STX3-F1
#
_cell.length_a   1.000
_cell.length_b   1.000
_cell.length_c   1.000
_cell.angle_alpha   90.00
_cell.angle_beta   90.00
_cell.angle_gamma   90.00
#
_symmetry.space_group_name_H-M   'P 1'
#
loop_
_entity.id
_entity.type
_entity.pdbx_description
1 polymer ?
#
loop_
_entity_poly.entity_id
_entity_poly.type
_entity_poly.pdbx_seq_one_letter_code
_entity_poly.pdbx_strand_id
1 'polypeptide(L)'
;MSEQTQTLPNGAVQIAPRTGTAFRVSKGQRFSVIDPKGASVGDLVAFSASDPREALSNGRSFDYATKIFFSVGDKLYSNRSNVMLSIVKDTVGKHDFLYTPCSKDTFRLMYENAPELMSDPKWGRSSAKTIESRFDLVYAKCSY
;
A
#
# COMPACT_ATOMS: atom_id res chain seq x y z
N MET A 1 3.05 1.98 25.83
CA MET A 1 3.82 2.99 25.10
C MET A 1 3.32 2.99 23.66
N SER A 2 2.90 4.13 23.12
CA SER A 2 2.43 4.19 21.73
C SER A 2 3.61 3.94 20.79
N GLU A 3 3.49 2.95 19.91
CA GLU A 3 4.45 2.78 18.81
C GLU A 3 4.35 4.02 17.91
N GLN A 4 5.49 4.63 17.56
CA GLN A 4 5.57 5.79 16.66
C GLN A 4 6.32 5.42 15.38
N THR A 5 5.96 6.08 14.28
CA THR A 5 6.68 5.93 13.01
C THR A 5 8.10 6.45 13.17
N GLN A 6 9.09 5.63 12.82
CA GLN A 6 10.50 5.95 13.04
C GLN A 6 11.39 5.48 11.89
N THR A 7 12.49 6.20 11.66
CA THR A 7 13.55 5.78 10.75
C THR A 7 14.50 4.83 11.48
N LEU A 8 14.73 3.66 10.90
CA LEU A 8 15.64 2.64 11.43
C LEU A 8 17.08 2.89 10.98
N PRO A 9 18.10 2.35 11.67
CA PRO A 9 19.51 2.56 11.34
C PRO A 9 19.91 2.11 9.93
N ASN A 10 19.17 1.18 9.34
CA ASN A 10 19.38 0.70 7.96
C ASN A 10 18.67 1.56 6.90
N GLY A 11 18.10 2.71 7.29
CA GLY A 11 17.37 3.62 6.40
C GLY A 11 15.92 3.22 6.12
N ALA A 12 15.41 2.12 6.69
CA ALA A 12 14.01 1.75 6.57
C ALA A 12 13.12 2.66 7.43
N VAL A 13 11.85 2.81 7.03
CA VAL A 13 10.85 3.54 7.83
C VAL A 13 9.89 2.51 8.43
N GLN A 14 9.90 2.39 9.76
CA GLN A 14 8.91 1.60 10.48
C GLN A 14 7.65 2.44 10.64
N ILE A 15 6.53 2.00 10.07
CA ILE A 15 5.24 2.68 10.15
C ILE A 15 4.51 2.16 11.39
N ALA A 16 4.11 3.06 12.29
CA ALA A 16 3.32 2.66 13.46
C ALA A 16 1.93 2.16 13.06
N PRO A 17 1.31 1.26 13.84
CA PRO A 17 -0.06 0.80 13.57
C PRO A 17 -1.04 1.95 13.43
N ARG A 18 -1.91 1.89 12.41
CA ARG A 18 -2.92 2.90 12.10
C ARG A 18 -2.34 4.28 11.75
N THR A 19 -1.12 4.32 11.24
CA THR A 19 -0.47 5.52 10.72
C THR A 19 -0.08 5.32 9.26
N GLY A 20 0.36 6.39 8.61
CA GLY A 20 0.90 6.31 7.26
C GLY A 20 2.12 7.20 7.11
N THR A 21 2.88 6.94 6.05
CA THR A 21 4.05 7.73 5.68
C THR A 21 4.07 7.98 4.17
N ALA A 22 4.75 9.06 3.79
CA ALA A 22 5.00 9.40 2.39
C ALA A 22 6.51 9.44 2.16
N PHE A 23 6.94 8.97 1.00
CA PHE A 23 8.34 9.07 0.61
C PHE A 23 8.47 9.23 -0.91
N ARG A 24 9.53 9.92 -1.31
CA ARG A 24 9.87 10.12 -2.72
C ARG A 24 10.64 8.90 -3.23
N VAL A 25 10.29 8.41 -4.43
CA VAL A 25 10.97 7.27 -5.08
C VAL A 25 11.29 7.61 -6.52
N SER A 26 12.48 8.15 -6.79
CA SER A 26 12.88 8.53 -8.14
C SER A 26 12.73 7.37 -9.13
N LYS A 27 12.40 7.68 -10.39
CA LYS A 27 12.34 6.69 -11.47
C LYS A 27 13.55 5.74 -11.47
N GLY A 28 13.28 4.43 -11.46
CA GLY A 28 14.29 3.37 -11.42
C GLY A 28 14.72 2.95 -10.01
N GLN A 29 14.38 3.72 -8.98
CA GLN A 29 14.57 3.29 -7.59
C GLN A 29 13.53 2.23 -7.20
N ARG A 30 13.90 1.44 -6.19
CA ARG A 30 13.08 0.39 -5.63
C ARG A 30 12.83 0.66 -4.16
N PHE A 31 11.66 0.26 -3.68
CA PHE A 31 11.33 0.24 -2.27
C PHE A 31 10.69 -1.11 -1.93
N SER A 32 10.79 -1.51 -0.65
CA SER A 32 10.11 -2.69 -0.14
C SER A 32 9.16 -2.30 0.98
N VAL A 33 7.96 -2.84 0.94
CA VAL A 33 7.02 -2.85 2.06
C VAL A 33 7.18 -4.21 2.73
N ILE A 34 7.47 -4.22 4.03
CA ILE A 34 7.73 -5.43 4.79
C ILE A 34 6.80 -5.41 5.99
N ASP A 35 6.03 -6.47 6.17
CA ASP A 35 5.30 -6.77 7.39
C ASP A 35 6.17 -7.68 8.27
N PRO A 36 6.84 -7.13 9.30
CA PRO A 36 7.76 -7.90 10.13
C PRO A 36 7.04 -8.77 11.15
N LYS A 37 5.81 -8.42 11.55
CA LYS A 37 5.03 -9.13 12.59
C LYS A 37 4.09 -10.16 11.97
N GLY A 38 3.85 -10.06 10.66
CA GLY A 38 2.83 -10.84 9.98
C GLY A 38 1.45 -10.24 10.22
N ALA A 39 0.52 -10.58 9.31
CA ALA A 39 -0.91 -10.33 9.43
C ALA A 39 -1.37 -8.89 9.13
N SER A 40 -0.46 -7.92 8.97
CA SER A 40 -0.83 -6.53 8.68
C SER A 40 -1.10 -6.28 7.20
N VAL A 41 -2.05 -5.38 6.91
CA VAL A 41 -2.40 -4.98 5.53
C VAL A 41 -2.06 -3.51 5.25
N GLY A 42 -1.44 -3.24 4.11
CA GLY A 42 -1.04 -1.90 3.71
C GLY A 42 -1.94 -1.33 2.61
N ASP A 43 -2.41 -0.10 2.79
CA ASP A 43 -2.97 0.70 1.71
C ASP A 43 -1.82 1.39 0.96
N LEU A 44 -1.76 1.24 -0.35
CA LEU A 44 -0.77 1.88 -1.22
C LEU A 44 -1.45 2.89 -2.15
N VAL A 45 -0.94 4.12 -2.17
CA VAL A 45 -1.25 5.10 -3.21
C VAL A 45 0.05 5.68 -3.76
N ALA A 46 0.04 6.11 -5.01
CA ALA A 46 1.19 6.74 -5.63
C ALA A 46 0.74 7.91 -6.52
N PHE A 47 1.59 8.92 -6.62
CA PHE A 47 1.36 10.13 -7.38
C PHE A 47 2.59 10.48 -8.21
N SER A 48 2.39 11.13 -9.34
CA SER A 48 3.51 11.77 -10.03
C SER A 48 3.99 12.96 -9.22
N ALA A 49 5.30 13.05 -8.98
CA ALA A 49 5.87 14.21 -8.28
C ALA A 49 5.87 15.49 -9.13
N SER A 50 5.75 15.39 -10.46
CA SER A 50 5.62 16.55 -11.34
C SER A 50 4.17 17.05 -11.43
N ASP A 51 3.19 16.17 -11.21
CA ASP A 51 1.77 16.51 -11.21
C ASP A 51 0.98 15.56 -10.29
N PRO A 52 0.61 15.97 -9.06
CA PRO A 52 -0.12 15.12 -8.13
C PRO A 52 -1.55 14.77 -8.59
N ARG A 53 -2.05 15.37 -9.69
CA ARG A 53 -3.31 14.94 -10.32
C ARG A 53 -3.14 13.66 -11.14
N GLU A 54 -1.91 13.28 -11.48
CA GLU A 54 -1.60 11.95 -11.97
C GLU A 54 -1.37 11.01 -10.79
N ALA A 55 -2.32 10.11 -10.57
CA ALA A 55 -2.36 9.20 -9.43
C ALA A 55 -2.51 7.76 -9.89
N LEU A 56 -2.06 6.83 -9.05
CA LEU A 56 -2.27 5.40 -9.23
C LEU A 56 -3.77 5.09 -9.40
N SER A 57 -4.11 4.31 -10.42
CA SER A 57 -5.47 3.92 -10.75
C SER A 57 -5.64 2.42 -10.65
N ASN A 58 -6.46 1.99 -9.70
CA ASN A 58 -6.81 0.58 -9.51
C ASN A 58 -7.54 0.06 -10.75
N GLY A 59 -8.56 0.80 -11.23
CA GLY A 59 -9.34 0.44 -12.43
C GLY A 59 -8.49 0.22 -13.68
N ARG A 60 -7.62 1.19 -14.03
CA ARG A 60 -6.70 1.03 -15.18
C ARG A 60 -5.76 -0.16 -15.01
N SER A 61 -5.31 -0.41 -13.78
CA SER A 61 -4.46 -1.56 -13.49
C SER A 61 -5.20 -2.88 -13.68
N PHE A 62 -6.46 -2.97 -13.28
CA PHE A 62 -7.31 -4.14 -13.53
C PHE A 62 -7.58 -4.35 -15.01
N ASP A 63 -7.97 -3.30 -15.73
CA ASP A 63 -8.30 -3.37 -17.15
C ASP A 63 -7.12 -3.92 -17.98
N TYR A 64 -5.92 -3.41 -17.72
CA TYR A 64 -4.74 -3.79 -18.51
C TYR A 64 -4.09 -5.09 -18.06
N ALA A 65 -4.22 -5.47 -16.79
CA ALA A 65 -3.75 -6.76 -16.31
C ALA A 65 -4.77 -7.89 -16.55
N THR A 66 -6.03 -7.56 -16.83
CA THR A 66 -7.15 -8.50 -16.98
C THR A 66 -7.33 -9.45 -15.78
N LYS A 67 -7.00 -8.97 -14.57
CA LYS A 67 -7.08 -9.74 -13.32
C LYS A 67 -7.19 -8.82 -12.11
N ILE A 68 -7.65 -9.38 -11.00
CA ILE A 68 -7.89 -8.64 -9.74
C ILE A 68 -6.80 -8.83 -8.69
N PHE A 69 -5.91 -9.82 -8.86
CA PHE A 69 -4.76 -10.05 -7.98
C PHE A 69 -3.46 -9.77 -8.71
N PHE A 70 -2.59 -8.96 -8.09
CA PHE A 70 -1.30 -8.58 -8.65
C PHE A 70 -0.15 -9.27 -7.92
N SER A 71 0.88 -9.63 -8.68
CA SER A 71 2.12 -10.24 -8.19
C SER A 71 3.29 -9.88 -9.13
N VAL A 72 4.41 -10.61 -9.04
CA VAL A 72 5.62 -10.37 -9.82
C VAL A 72 5.33 -10.27 -11.31
N GLY A 73 5.90 -9.27 -11.96
CA GLY A 73 5.74 -8.99 -13.39
C GLY A 73 4.63 -8.00 -13.72
N ASP A 74 3.68 -7.79 -12.80
CA ASP A 74 2.57 -6.88 -13.03
C ASP A 74 2.98 -5.41 -12.99
N LYS A 75 2.30 -4.64 -13.83
CA LYS A 75 2.42 -3.18 -13.93
C LYS A 75 1.19 -2.54 -13.30
N LEU A 76 1.42 -1.50 -12.52
CA LEU A 76 0.38 -0.66 -11.93
C LEU A 76 0.36 0.67 -12.65
N TYR A 77 -0.82 1.13 -13.05
CA TYR A 77 -1.01 2.22 -14.00
C TYR A 77 -1.63 3.47 -13.35
N SER A 78 -1.29 4.65 -13.87
CA SER A 78 -1.91 5.90 -13.46
C SER A 78 -3.31 6.08 -14.06
N ASN A 79 -4.06 7.06 -13.57
CA ASN A 79 -5.29 7.56 -14.20
C ASN A 79 -5.09 8.09 -15.63
N ARG A 80 -3.84 8.33 -16.06
CA ARG A 80 -3.45 8.71 -17.42
C ARG A 80 -2.91 7.53 -18.24
N SER A 81 -3.04 6.29 -17.74
CA SER A 81 -2.55 5.05 -18.38
C SER A 81 -1.02 4.94 -18.53
N ASN A 82 -0.25 5.71 -17.76
CA ASN A 82 1.20 5.52 -17.70
C ASN A 82 1.55 4.46 -16.66
N VAL A 83 2.56 3.62 -16.93
CA VAL A 83 3.07 2.65 -15.95
C VAL A 83 3.74 3.39 -14.80
N MET A 84 3.17 3.31 -13.60
CA MET A 84 3.72 3.96 -12.43
C MET A 84 4.66 3.11 -11.60
N LEU A 85 4.27 1.87 -11.36
CA LEU A 85 5.00 0.94 -10.52
C LEU A 85 5.04 -0.42 -11.21
N SER A 86 6.08 -1.19 -10.94
CA SER A 86 6.19 -2.58 -11.37
C SER A 86 6.52 -3.46 -10.16
N ILE A 87 5.81 -4.57 -10.02
CA ILE A 87 6.06 -5.51 -8.94
C ILE A 87 7.19 -6.43 -9.38
N VAL A 88 8.34 -6.33 -8.72
CA VAL A 88 9.56 -7.07 -9.11
C VAL A 88 9.87 -8.22 -8.16
N LYS A 89 9.32 -8.20 -6.94
CA LYS A 89 9.38 -9.31 -6.00
C LYS A 89 8.16 -9.29 -5.10
N ASP A 90 7.59 -10.46 -4.86
CA ASP A 90 6.42 -10.65 -4.02
C ASP A 90 6.54 -12.00 -3.30
N THR A 91 6.47 -11.99 -1.97
CA THR A 91 6.49 -13.22 -1.16
C THR A 91 5.12 -13.62 -0.64
N VAL A 92 4.06 -12.88 -1.03
CA VAL A 92 2.66 -13.09 -0.62
C VAL A 92 1.90 -13.84 -1.71
N GLY A 93 2.11 -13.42 -2.97
CA GLY A 93 1.45 -13.97 -4.15
C GLY A 93 0.02 -13.48 -4.38
N LYS A 94 -0.60 -12.76 -3.42
CA LYS A 94 -2.00 -12.31 -3.52
C LYS A 94 -2.19 -10.92 -2.94
N HIS A 95 -2.19 -9.91 -3.82
CA HIS A 95 -2.50 -8.51 -3.49
C HIS A 95 -3.70 -8.04 -4.28
N ASP A 96 -4.73 -7.51 -3.62
CA ASP A 96 -5.84 -6.84 -4.29
C ASP A 96 -5.75 -5.33 -4.16
N PHE A 97 -6.46 -4.65 -5.05
CA PHE A 97 -6.63 -3.19 -5.08
C PHE A 97 -8.14 -2.86 -5.12
N LEU A 98 -8.98 -3.76 -4.60
CA LEU A 98 -10.43 -3.72 -4.82
C LEU A 98 -11.11 -2.75 -3.85
N TYR A 99 -10.65 -2.74 -2.60
CA TYR A 99 -11.26 -1.93 -1.56
C TYR A 99 -10.61 -0.56 -1.47
N THR A 100 -11.44 0.44 -1.19
CA THR A 100 -10.96 1.78 -0.84
C THR A 100 -10.21 1.73 0.49
N PRO A 101 -9.18 2.58 0.69
CA PRO A 101 -8.50 2.71 1.98
C PRO A 101 -9.49 2.89 3.13
N CYS A 102 -9.18 2.29 4.28
CA CYS A 102 -10.09 2.34 5.42
C CYS A 102 -10.33 3.79 5.88
N SER A 103 -11.60 4.13 6.12
CA SER A 103 -12.02 5.47 6.57
C SER A 103 -12.93 5.39 7.80
N LYS A 104 -12.98 6.47 8.59
CA LYS A 104 -13.90 6.54 9.75
C LYS A 104 -15.35 6.30 9.32
N ASP A 105 -15.73 6.74 8.13
CA ASP A 105 -17.07 6.57 7.59
C ASP A 105 -17.34 5.11 7.21
N THR A 106 -16.37 4.43 6.59
CA THR A 106 -16.44 2.98 6.33
C THR A 106 -16.70 2.22 7.63
N PHE A 107 -15.99 2.56 8.72
CA PHE A 107 -16.21 1.91 10.01
C PHE A 107 -17.58 2.20 10.61
N ARG A 108 -18.07 3.45 10.52
CA ARG A 108 -19.41 3.83 11.01
C ARG A 108 -20.52 3.09 10.26
N LEU A 109 -20.37 2.90 8.96
CA LEU A 109 -21.37 2.25 8.11
C LEU A 109 -21.36 0.72 8.23
N MET A 110 -20.19 0.12 8.41
CA MET A 110 -20.05 -1.34 8.42
C MET A 110 -20.19 -1.98 9.82
N TYR A 111 -19.98 -1.22 10.89
CA TYR A 111 -19.98 -1.76 12.25
C TYR A 111 -20.90 -0.92 13.17
N GLU A 112 -22.06 -1.47 13.52
CA GLU A 112 -23.09 -0.83 14.34
C GLU A 112 -22.59 -0.42 15.75
N ASN A 113 -21.46 -0.94 16.23
CA ASN A 113 -20.81 -0.61 17.50
C ASN A 113 -19.27 -0.54 17.37
N ALA A 114 -18.78 0.38 16.53
CA ALA A 114 -17.36 0.54 16.19
C ALA A 114 -16.29 0.64 17.32
N PRO A 115 -16.56 1.05 18.58
CA PRO A 115 -15.49 1.23 19.57
C PRO A 115 -14.82 -0.06 20.09
N GLU A 116 -15.57 -1.16 20.28
CA GLU A 116 -15.06 -2.37 20.98
C GLU A 116 -14.33 -3.36 20.06
N LEU A 117 -14.74 -3.47 18.79
CA LEU A 117 -14.15 -4.38 17.80
C LEU A 117 -12.75 -3.97 17.33
N MET A 118 -12.27 -2.78 17.71
CA MET A 118 -10.90 -2.31 17.42
C MET A 118 -9.80 -3.03 18.23
N SER A 119 -10.15 -4.08 18.96
CA SER A 119 -9.27 -4.91 19.81
C SER A 119 -9.12 -6.37 19.35
N ASP A 120 -9.79 -6.79 18.27
CA ASP A 120 -9.81 -8.20 17.84
C ASP A 120 -8.52 -8.63 17.08
N PRO A 121 -7.75 -9.63 17.56
CA PRO A 121 -6.47 -10.05 16.98
C PRO A 121 -6.55 -10.88 15.68
N LYS A 122 -7.73 -11.09 15.09
CA LYS A 122 -7.95 -12.17 14.09
C LYS A 122 -7.73 -11.82 12.62
N TRP A 123 -7.31 -10.61 12.26
CA TRP A 123 -6.96 -10.31 10.87
C TRP A 123 -5.56 -10.83 10.57
N GLY A 124 -5.40 -11.81 9.67
CA GLY A 124 -4.07 -12.23 9.24
C GLY A 124 -3.94 -13.01 7.94
N ARG A 125 -2.98 -12.55 7.12
CA ARG A 125 -1.83 -13.32 6.58
C ARG A 125 -0.69 -12.34 6.20
N SER A 126 0.54 -12.77 6.45
CA SER A 126 1.84 -12.06 6.37
C SER A 126 2.22 -11.53 4.99
N SER A 127 2.96 -10.41 4.90
CA SER A 127 3.49 -9.96 3.59
C SER A 127 4.73 -9.07 3.51
N ALA A 128 5.67 -9.41 2.61
CA ALA A 128 6.68 -8.49 2.11
C ALA A 128 6.58 -8.35 0.58
N LYS A 129 6.68 -7.13 0.07
CA LYS A 129 6.59 -6.78 -1.36
C LYS A 129 7.67 -5.77 -1.74
N THR A 130 8.44 -6.06 -2.79
CA THR A 130 9.37 -5.08 -3.38
C THR A 130 8.79 -4.55 -4.67
N ILE A 131 8.69 -3.23 -4.74
CA ILE A 131 8.11 -2.49 -5.84
C ILE A 131 9.23 -1.66 -6.48
N GLU A 132 9.34 -1.74 -7.81
CA GLU A 132 10.19 -0.86 -8.60
C GLU A 132 9.35 0.32 -9.12
N SER A 133 9.84 1.53 -8.88
CA SER A 133 9.15 2.74 -9.28
C SER A 133 9.55 3.24 -10.65
N ARG A 134 8.58 3.84 -11.35
CA ARG A 134 8.78 4.65 -12.56
C ARG A 134 8.43 6.14 -12.36
N PHE A 135 7.87 6.56 -11.20
CA PHE A 135 7.57 7.96 -10.84
C PHE A 135 7.81 8.30 -9.36
N ASP A 136 7.92 9.60 -9.08
CA ASP A 136 8.64 10.01 -7.88
C ASP A 136 7.89 10.08 -6.54
N LEU A 137 6.57 9.83 -6.39
CA LEU A 137 5.94 9.90 -5.05
C LEU A 137 5.06 8.69 -4.70
N VAL A 138 5.36 8.05 -3.56
CA VAL A 138 4.61 6.91 -3.02
C VAL A 138 4.17 7.21 -1.59
N TYR A 139 2.91 6.94 -1.28
CA TYR A 139 2.37 6.96 0.07
C TYR A 139 1.87 5.57 0.45
N ALA A 140 2.31 5.10 1.62
CA ALA A 140 1.89 3.84 2.18
C ALA A 140 1.28 4.08 3.56
N LYS A 141 0.07 3.57 3.79
CA LYS A 141 -0.60 3.58 5.09
C LYS A 141 -0.70 2.16 5.60
N CYS A 142 -0.27 1.95 6.85
CA CYS A 142 -0.43 0.68 7.52
C CYS A 142 -1.80 0.64 8.18
N SER A 143 -2.65 -0.28 7.75
CA SER A 143 -3.90 -0.63 8.41
C SER A 143 -3.63 -1.92 9.19
N TYR A 144 -3.97 -1.92 10.49
CA TYR A 144 -3.87 -3.03 11.47
C TYR A 144 -2.92 -4.19 11.13
#